data_AF-A0A9E3DGS0-F1
#
_entry.id   AF-A0A9E3DGS0-F1
#
_cell.length_a   1.000
_cell.length_b   1.000
_cell.length_c   1.000
_cell.angle_alpha   90.00
_cell.angle_beta   90.00
_cell.angle_gamma   90.00
#
_symmetry.space_group_name_H-M   'P 1'
#
loop_
_entity.id
_entity.type
_entity.pdbx_description
1 polymer ?
#
loop_
_entity_poly.entity_id
_entity_poly.type
_entity_poly.pdbx_seq_one_letter_code
_entity_poly.pdbx_strand_id
1 'polypeptide(L)'
;MAVIQFVRNMDDLSTDRGYQFKFYCDKCGNGYLSSFQTSYVGTAGGLLRAAGTMLGGNWTGSASGGAYELQRAIGGPAHDAALNHAVQEGKVHFHQCTRCGRWVCPEACWNSQANMCDGCAPKLAEEMASAQAQAKAQAARQQLFERAQHTDYASNIDMSTESVLSAPKSSGWETPKPAGQYCTNCGADMGTAKFCPECGTAAKAAAKPGCSNCGATVPSGTKFCPECGNHLSR
;
A
#
# COMPACT_ATOMS: atom_id res chain seq x y z
N MET A 1 31.62 12.06 -23.66
CA MET A 1 31.31 11.61 -22.27
C MET A 1 29.93 12.11 -21.93
N ALA A 2 28.97 11.21 -21.69
CA ALA A 2 27.60 11.58 -21.35
C ALA A 2 27.49 11.92 -19.85
N VAL A 3 26.76 12.98 -19.51
CA VAL A 3 26.48 13.33 -18.11
C VAL A 3 25.42 12.38 -17.56
N ILE A 4 25.76 11.59 -16.55
CA ILE A 4 24.81 10.69 -15.88
C ILE A 4 23.97 11.51 -14.90
N GLN A 5 22.68 11.64 -15.16
CA GLN A 5 21.77 12.44 -14.32
C GLN A 5 21.00 11.61 -13.28
N PHE A 6 21.00 10.29 -13.41
CA PHE A 6 20.32 9.32 -12.53
C PHE A 6 21.32 8.42 -11.81
N VAL A 7 22.15 9.00 -10.93
CA VAL A 7 23.30 8.28 -10.33
C VAL A 7 22.89 7.36 -9.18
N ARG A 8 21.87 7.75 -8.39
CA ARG A 8 21.46 7.04 -7.17
C ARG A 8 20.06 6.44 -7.26
N ASN A 9 19.36 6.69 -8.37
CA ASN A 9 17.95 6.37 -8.50
C ASN A 9 17.66 5.54 -9.76
N MET A 10 18.60 4.64 -10.05
CA MET A 10 18.54 3.73 -11.19
C MET A 10 19.16 2.38 -10.82
N ASP A 11 18.50 1.31 -11.24
CA ASP A 11 19.05 -0.05 -11.27
C ASP A 11 19.28 -0.47 -12.72
N ASP A 12 20.43 -1.08 -12.97
CA ASP A 12 20.74 -1.69 -14.24
C ASP A 12 20.25 -3.14 -14.26
N LEU A 13 19.28 -3.44 -15.13
CA LEU A 13 18.71 -4.77 -15.34
C LEU A 13 19.19 -5.38 -16.67
N SER A 14 20.28 -4.84 -17.23
CA SER A 14 20.86 -5.32 -18.48
C SER A 14 21.37 -6.75 -18.35
N THR A 15 21.20 -7.50 -19.42
CA THR A 15 21.62 -8.90 -19.55
C THR A 15 22.48 -9.06 -20.81
N ASP A 16 22.98 -10.26 -21.03
CA ASP A 16 23.64 -10.64 -22.28
C ASP A 16 22.72 -10.55 -23.51
N ARG A 17 21.40 -10.45 -23.33
CA ARG A 17 20.41 -10.37 -24.42
C ARG A 17 19.98 -8.95 -24.76
N GLY A 18 20.23 -7.99 -23.88
CA GLY A 18 19.80 -6.62 -24.07
C GLY A 18 19.88 -5.77 -22.82
N TYR A 19 19.62 -4.49 -23.01
CA TYR A 19 19.75 -3.45 -22.00
C TYR A 19 18.37 -3.00 -21.53
N GLN A 20 18.21 -2.91 -20.22
CA GLN A 20 17.01 -2.37 -19.60
C GLN A 20 17.38 -1.73 -18.26
N PHE A 21 16.77 -0.59 -17.97
CA PHE A 21 17.07 0.21 -16.79
C PHE A 21 15.78 0.48 -16.04
N LYS A 22 15.86 0.44 -14.72
CA LYS A 22 14.75 0.78 -13.84
C LYS A 22 15.10 2.05 -13.09
N PHE A 23 14.30 3.08 -13.24
CA PHE A 23 14.43 4.34 -12.51
C PHE A 23 13.43 4.37 -11.36
N TYR A 24 13.75 5.09 -10.28
CA TYR A 24 12.85 5.26 -9.15
C TYR A 24 12.84 6.68 -8.60
N CYS A 25 11.72 7.03 -7.95
CA CYS A 25 11.60 8.26 -7.19
C CYS A 25 12.41 8.18 -5.90
N ASP A 26 13.26 9.18 -5.65
CA ASP A 26 14.09 9.29 -4.45
C ASP A 26 13.30 9.38 -3.12
N LYS A 27 11.99 9.62 -3.18
CA LYS A 27 11.14 9.79 -1.99
C LYS A 27 10.20 8.60 -1.75
N CYS A 28 9.37 8.22 -2.73
CA CYS A 28 8.35 7.19 -2.56
C CYS A 28 8.74 5.82 -3.14
N GLY A 29 9.81 5.74 -3.93
CA GLY A 29 10.22 4.49 -4.57
C GLY A 29 9.38 4.08 -5.79
N ASN A 30 8.40 4.89 -6.22
CA ASN A 30 7.68 4.65 -7.48
C ASN A 30 8.69 4.55 -8.63
N GLY A 31 8.54 3.51 -9.44
CA GLY A 31 9.52 3.18 -10.48
C GLY A 31 8.99 3.32 -11.90
N TYR A 32 9.91 3.59 -12.83
CA TYR A 32 9.70 3.53 -14.27
C TYR A 32 10.69 2.54 -14.87
N LEU A 33 10.20 1.64 -15.72
CA LEU A 33 11.03 0.66 -16.42
C LEU A 33 11.21 1.12 -17.86
N SER A 34 12.47 1.27 -18.31
CA SER A 34 12.76 1.67 -19.69
C SER A 34 12.36 0.59 -20.69
N SER A 35 12.24 1.01 -21.95
CA SER A 35 12.11 0.07 -23.06
C SER A 35 13.30 -0.90 -23.09
N PHE A 36 13.04 -2.16 -23.44
CA PHE A 36 14.08 -3.18 -23.57
C PHE A 36 14.76 -3.03 -24.92
N GLN A 37 16.09 -2.82 -24.92
CA GLN A 37 16.88 -2.74 -26.15
C GLN A 37 17.67 -4.01 -26.37
N THR A 38 17.43 -4.70 -27.49
CA THR A 38 18.14 -5.95 -27.81
C THR A 38 19.62 -5.68 -28.10
N SER A 39 20.52 -6.43 -27.47
CA SER A 39 21.95 -6.33 -27.73
C SER A 39 22.35 -7.27 -28.86
N TYR A 40 22.72 -6.73 -30.01
CA TYR A 40 23.18 -7.53 -31.16
C TYR A 40 24.47 -8.33 -30.90
N VAL A 41 25.27 -7.89 -29.91
CA VAL A 41 26.52 -8.56 -29.50
C VAL A 41 26.25 -9.91 -28.80
N GLY A 42 25.15 -10.02 -28.05
CA GLY A 42 24.75 -11.26 -27.37
C GLY A 42 24.24 -12.35 -28.31
N THR A 43 23.53 -11.97 -29.37
CA THR A 43 23.03 -12.88 -30.39
C THR A 43 24.14 -13.38 -31.32
N ALA A 44 25.15 -12.55 -31.61
CA ALA A 44 26.32 -12.95 -32.39
C ALA A 44 27.21 -13.97 -31.64
N GLY A 45 27.42 -13.79 -30.33
CA GLY A 45 28.21 -14.73 -29.51
C GLY A 45 27.51 -16.07 -29.23
N GLY A 46 26.17 -16.09 -29.20
CA GLY A 46 25.38 -17.33 -29.12
C GLY A 46 25.46 -18.15 -30.41
N LEU A 47 25.44 -17.49 -31.56
CA LEU A 47 25.55 -18.14 -32.87
C LEU A 47 26.95 -18.72 -33.12
N LEU A 48 28.02 -18.04 -32.66
CA LEU A 48 29.39 -18.55 -32.73
C LEU A 48 29.61 -19.82 -31.88
N ARG A 49 28.95 -19.93 -30.71
CA ARG A 49 29.00 -21.16 -29.89
C ARG A 49 28.25 -22.33 -30.52
N ALA A 50 27.13 -22.09 -31.20
CA ALA A 50 26.40 -23.13 -31.93
C ALA A 50 27.13 -23.58 -33.21
N ALA A 51 27.83 -22.66 -33.89
CA ALA A 51 28.65 -22.98 -35.06
C ALA A 51 29.91 -23.78 -34.68
N GLY A 52 30.47 -23.58 -33.48
CA GLY A 52 31.65 -24.30 -32.99
C GLY A 52 31.43 -25.78 -32.68
N THR A 53 30.19 -26.24 -32.47
CA THR A 53 29.87 -27.65 -32.21
C THR A 53 29.58 -28.47 -33.46
N MET A 54 29.41 -27.84 -34.63
CA MET A 54 29.14 -28.55 -35.90
C MET A 54 30.33 -28.58 -36.87
N LEU A 55 31.39 -27.81 -36.61
CA LEU A 55 32.66 -27.88 -37.35
C LEU A 55 33.69 -28.60 -36.47
N GLY A 56 33.65 -29.93 -36.52
CA GLY A 56 34.48 -30.82 -35.72
C GLY A 56 35.96 -30.42 -35.67
N GLY A 57 36.45 -30.15 -34.47
CA GLY A 57 37.85 -29.85 -34.23
C GLY A 57 38.15 -29.71 -32.75
N ASN A 58 38.91 -30.65 -32.21
CA ASN A 58 39.48 -30.65 -30.86
C ASN A 58 40.39 -29.42 -30.65
N TRP A 59 39.83 -28.24 -30.38
CA TRP A 59 40.61 -27.12 -29.87
C TRP A 59 40.40 -26.97 -28.36
N THR A 60 41.20 -27.71 -27.61
CA THR A 60 41.40 -27.55 -26.17
C THR A 60 42.10 -26.22 -25.89
N GLY A 61 41.44 -25.35 -25.14
CA GLY A 61 42.01 -24.09 -24.67
C GLY A 61 40.98 -23.26 -23.89
N SER A 62 40.64 -23.72 -22.68
CA SER A 62 40.08 -22.94 -21.57
C SER A 62 39.12 -21.78 -21.92
N ALA A 63 37.83 -22.07 -21.99
CA ALA A 63 36.79 -21.05 -21.77
C ALA A 63 36.20 -21.18 -20.35
N SER A 64 37.08 -21.35 -19.35
CA SER A 64 36.77 -21.08 -17.94
C SER A 64 37.08 -19.61 -17.63
N GLY A 65 36.57 -18.69 -18.45
CA GLY A 65 36.35 -17.29 -18.10
C GLY A 65 34.84 -17.15 -17.97
N GLY A 66 34.27 -17.46 -16.81
CA GLY A 66 34.35 -16.57 -15.66
C GLY A 66 33.38 -15.42 -15.91
N ALA A 67 32.30 -15.32 -15.14
CA ALA A 67 31.27 -14.28 -15.22
C ALA A 67 31.81 -12.83 -15.35
N TYR A 68 33.09 -12.64 -15.01
CA TYR A 68 33.87 -11.42 -15.14
C TYR A 68 34.03 -10.88 -16.58
N GLU A 69 34.08 -11.73 -17.63
CA GLU A 69 34.15 -11.24 -19.03
C GLU A 69 32.79 -10.84 -19.61
N LEU A 70 31.70 -11.50 -19.17
CA LEU A 70 30.34 -11.13 -19.55
C LEU A 70 29.95 -9.74 -19.03
N GLN A 71 30.41 -9.39 -17.83
CA GLN A 71 30.17 -8.08 -17.23
C GLN A 71 30.84 -6.93 -18.03
N ARG A 72 31.97 -7.22 -18.71
CA ARG A 72 32.66 -6.25 -19.59
C ARG A 72 31.98 -6.08 -20.95
N ALA A 73 31.27 -7.11 -21.43
CA ALA A 73 30.45 -7.03 -22.64
C ALA A 73 29.20 -6.16 -22.43
N ILE A 74 28.67 -6.15 -21.20
CA ILE A 74 27.55 -5.28 -20.81
C ILE A 74 28.05 -3.85 -20.60
N GLY A 75 29.24 -3.59 -20.06
CA GLY A 75 29.75 -2.23 -19.81
C GLY A 75 30.46 -1.52 -21.00
N GLY A 76 29.91 -1.59 -22.22
CA GLY A 76 30.51 -1.04 -23.45
C GLY A 76 29.80 0.21 -24.02
N PRO A 77 30.29 0.79 -25.12
CA PRO A 77 29.67 1.97 -25.75
C PRO A 77 28.22 1.74 -26.21
N ALA A 78 27.85 0.49 -26.50
CA ALA A 78 26.46 0.11 -26.80
C ALA A 78 25.55 0.22 -25.57
N HIS A 79 26.06 -0.11 -24.39
CA HIS A 79 25.35 0.07 -23.13
C HIS A 79 25.27 1.53 -22.74
N ASP A 80 26.35 2.30 -22.90
CA ASP A 80 26.31 3.76 -22.70
C ASP A 80 25.26 4.42 -23.60
N ALA A 81 25.14 3.96 -24.85
CA ALA A 81 24.10 4.45 -25.77
C ALA A 81 22.68 4.05 -25.31
N ALA A 82 22.50 2.80 -24.87
CA ALA A 82 21.22 2.32 -24.33
C ALA A 82 20.83 3.05 -23.04
N LEU A 83 21.79 3.29 -22.15
CA LEU A 83 21.61 4.06 -20.93
C LEU A 83 21.20 5.50 -21.25
N ASN A 84 21.86 6.14 -22.22
CA ASN A 84 21.47 7.49 -22.64
C ASN A 84 20.04 7.53 -23.17
N HIS A 85 19.63 6.54 -23.96
CA HIS A 85 18.24 6.44 -24.44
C HIS A 85 17.26 6.26 -23.27
N ALA A 86 17.53 5.33 -22.37
CA ALA A 86 16.71 5.08 -21.19
C ALA A 86 16.60 6.29 -20.27
N VAL A 87 17.68 7.08 -20.11
CA VAL A 87 17.67 8.33 -19.36
C VAL A 87 16.74 9.36 -20.01
N GLN A 88 16.71 9.46 -21.35
CA GLN A 88 15.78 10.38 -22.01
C GLN A 88 14.32 9.96 -21.82
N GLU A 89 14.02 8.66 -21.87
CA GLU A 89 12.69 8.14 -21.51
C GLU A 89 12.33 8.49 -20.07
N GLY A 90 13.24 8.23 -19.12
CA GLY A 90 13.03 8.48 -17.70
C GLY A 90 12.80 9.96 -17.36
N LYS A 91 13.46 10.89 -18.04
CA LYS A 91 13.31 12.35 -17.81
C LYS A 91 11.89 12.87 -18.00
N VAL A 92 11.07 12.20 -18.80
CA VAL A 92 9.67 12.59 -19.02
C VAL A 92 8.80 12.24 -17.81
N HIS A 93 9.20 11.24 -17.03
CA HIS A 93 8.43 10.70 -15.90
C HIS A 93 8.86 11.24 -14.53
N PHE A 94 9.94 12.01 -14.45
CA PHE A 94 10.45 12.54 -13.19
C PHE A 94 10.84 14.02 -13.32
N HIS A 95 10.66 14.77 -12.23
CA HIS A 95 11.16 16.13 -12.11
C HIS A 95 12.39 16.17 -11.21
N GLN A 96 13.41 16.91 -11.65
CA GLN A 96 14.58 17.20 -10.83
C GLN A 96 14.34 18.45 -9.98
N CYS A 97 14.46 18.31 -8.66
CA CYS A 97 14.38 19.45 -7.76
C CYS A 97 15.65 20.30 -7.84
N THR A 98 15.50 21.59 -8.11
CA THR A 98 16.61 22.55 -8.21
C THR A 98 17.30 22.82 -6.87
N ARG A 99 16.60 22.62 -5.74
CA ARG A 99 17.16 22.83 -4.40
C ARG A 99 18.03 21.66 -3.94
N CYS A 100 17.52 20.42 -4.03
CA CYS A 100 18.20 19.24 -3.46
C CYS A 100 18.75 18.27 -4.52
N GLY A 101 18.50 18.51 -5.80
CA GLY A 101 18.98 17.68 -6.91
C GLY A 101 18.28 16.32 -7.08
N ARG A 102 17.32 15.98 -6.20
CA ARG A 102 16.59 14.71 -6.22
C ARG A 102 15.61 14.65 -7.39
N TRP A 103 15.45 13.45 -7.95
CA TRP A 103 14.44 13.15 -8.97
C TRP A 103 13.21 12.54 -8.31
N VAL A 104 12.07 13.17 -8.52
CA VAL A 104 10.80 12.78 -7.88
C VAL A 104 9.66 12.65 -8.89
N CYS A 105 8.68 11.80 -8.58
CA CYS A 105 7.50 11.63 -9.43
C CYS A 105 6.60 12.89 -9.37
N PRO A 106 5.99 13.27 -10.51
CA PRO A 106 5.13 14.46 -10.59
C PRO A 106 3.83 14.33 -9.79
N GLU A 107 3.29 13.12 -9.65
CA GLU A 107 1.96 12.92 -9.06
C GLU A 107 1.96 13.04 -7.54
N ALA A 108 2.92 12.38 -6.87
CA ALA A 108 2.94 12.28 -5.42
C ALA A 108 3.97 13.21 -4.76
N CYS A 109 5.18 13.31 -5.32
CA CYS A 109 6.32 13.89 -4.62
C CYS A 109 6.77 15.27 -5.15
N TRP A 110 6.08 15.80 -6.17
CA TRP A 110 6.35 17.11 -6.73
C TRP A 110 5.33 18.16 -6.26
N ASN A 111 5.82 19.33 -5.89
CA ASN A 111 5.01 20.52 -5.65
C ASN A 111 5.10 21.45 -6.87
N SER A 112 4.07 21.44 -7.70
CA SER A 112 3.98 22.27 -8.91
C SER A 112 3.86 23.76 -8.61
N GLN A 113 3.31 24.16 -7.46
CA GLN A 113 3.21 25.57 -7.07
C GLN A 113 4.58 26.17 -6.73
N ALA A 114 5.45 25.37 -6.11
CA ALA A 114 6.79 25.79 -5.72
C ALA A 114 7.88 25.42 -6.74
N ASN A 115 7.55 24.63 -7.77
CA ASN A 115 8.51 24.01 -8.69
C ASN A 115 9.67 23.30 -7.96
N MET A 116 9.35 22.59 -6.89
CA MET A 116 10.30 21.86 -6.05
C MET A 116 9.70 20.54 -5.59
N CYS A 117 10.54 19.62 -5.10
CA CYS A 117 10.00 18.43 -4.45
C CYS A 117 9.30 18.81 -3.13
N ASP A 118 8.28 18.03 -2.78
CA ASP A 118 7.49 18.21 -1.57
C ASP A 118 8.32 18.13 -0.26
N GLY A 119 9.46 17.44 -0.26
CA GLY A 119 10.39 17.44 0.87
C GLY A 119 11.13 18.77 1.06
N CYS A 120 11.27 19.56 -0.01
CA CYS A 120 11.89 20.89 0.04
C CYS A 120 10.85 22.02 0.19
N ALA A 121 9.69 21.86 -0.43
CA ALA A 121 8.56 22.77 -0.34
C ALA A 121 7.27 21.95 -0.17
N PRO A 122 6.91 21.59 1.07
CA PRO A 122 5.71 20.81 1.35
C PRO A 122 4.44 21.51 0.87
N LYS A 123 3.46 20.73 0.41
CA LYS A 123 2.14 21.25 0.07
C LYS A 123 1.39 21.55 1.36
N LEU A 124 1.09 22.83 1.60
CA LEU A 124 0.52 23.28 2.87
C LEU A 124 -0.77 22.56 3.27
N ALA A 125 -1.66 22.31 2.31
CA ALA A 125 -2.93 21.63 2.58
C ALA A 125 -2.75 20.19 3.08
N GLU A 126 -1.81 19.45 2.49
CA GLU A 126 -1.49 18.06 2.89
C GLU A 126 -0.86 18.04 4.29
N GLU A 127 0.09 18.95 4.55
CA GLU A 127 0.71 19.10 5.87
C GLU A 127 -0.32 19.47 6.95
N MET A 128 -1.20 20.43 6.69
CA MET A 128 -2.28 20.82 7.60
C MET A 128 -3.23 19.65 7.88
N ALA A 129 -3.62 18.89 6.87
CA ALA A 129 -4.48 17.72 7.04
C ALA A 129 -3.80 16.65 7.91
N SER A 130 -2.52 16.37 7.67
CA SER A 130 -1.74 15.41 8.44
C SER A 130 -1.57 15.86 9.91
N ALA A 131 -1.24 17.13 10.14
CA ALA A 131 -1.07 17.71 11.46
C ALA A 131 -2.39 17.71 12.24
N GLN A 132 -3.50 18.05 11.59
CA GLN A 132 -4.83 17.99 12.20
C GLN A 132 -5.19 16.55 12.60
N ALA A 133 -4.93 15.57 11.73
CA ALA A 133 -5.19 14.17 12.03
C ALA A 133 -4.33 13.66 13.21
N GLN A 134 -3.06 14.02 13.25
CA GLN A 134 -2.16 13.67 14.35
C GLN A 134 -2.61 14.30 15.67
N ALA A 135 -2.96 15.58 15.67
CA ALA A 135 -3.47 16.27 16.86
C ALA A 135 -4.77 15.63 17.39
N LYS A 136 -5.71 15.31 16.49
CA LYS A 136 -6.95 14.60 16.86
C LYS A 136 -6.65 13.22 17.45
N ALA A 137 -5.74 12.46 16.84
CA ALA A 137 -5.36 11.14 17.33
C ALA A 137 -4.68 11.20 18.70
N GLN A 138 -3.85 12.22 18.95
CA GLN A 138 -3.23 12.43 20.26
C GLN A 138 -4.27 12.81 21.32
N ALA A 139 -5.17 13.74 21.03
CA ALA A 139 -6.26 14.12 21.93
C ALA A 139 -7.17 12.94 22.26
N ALA A 140 -7.54 12.14 21.24
CA ALA A 140 -8.33 10.92 21.45
C ALA A 140 -7.62 9.92 22.36
N ARG A 141 -6.30 9.71 22.18
CA ARG A 141 -5.51 8.84 23.07
C ARG A 141 -5.54 9.32 24.51
N GLN A 142 -5.35 10.62 24.75
CA GLN A 142 -5.38 11.20 26.10
C GLN A 142 -6.75 10.99 26.76
N GLN A 143 -7.84 11.27 26.04
CA GLN A 143 -9.20 11.05 26.54
C GLN A 143 -9.48 9.58 26.84
N LEU A 144 -8.94 8.66 26.04
CA LEU A 144 -9.06 7.23 26.29
C LEU A 144 -8.32 6.83 27.58
N PHE A 145 -7.10 7.33 27.80
CA PHE A 145 -6.36 7.06 29.02
C PHE A 145 -7.06 7.61 30.26
N GLU A 146 -7.61 8.82 30.19
CA GLU A 146 -8.37 9.43 31.28
C GLU A 146 -9.62 8.60 31.62
N ARG A 147 -10.39 8.21 30.60
CA ARG A 147 -11.54 7.32 30.80
C ARG A 147 -11.15 5.96 31.35
N ALA A 148 -10.03 5.41 30.90
CA ALA A 148 -9.51 4.14 31.40
C ALA A 148 -9.15 4.25 32.89
N GLN A 149 -8.49 5.33 33.33
CA GLN A 149 -8.18 5.53 34.74
C GLN A 149 -9.42 5.56 35.64
N HIS A 150 -10.55 6.04 35.13
CA HIS A 150 -11.83 6.05 35.84
C HIS A 150 -12.68 4.78 35.66
N THR A 151 -12.22 3.83 34.86
CA THR A 151 -12.90 2.55 34.68
C THR A 151 -12.34 1.56 35.71
N ASP A 152 -13.22 1.00 36.53
CA ASP A 152 -12.83 -0.05 37.48
C ASP A 152 -12.58 -1.36 36.74
N TYR A 153 -11.30 -1.64 36.45
CA TYR A 153 -10.85 -2.87 35.83
C TYR A 153 -10.68 -4.03 36.81
N ALA A 154 -10.72 -3.79 38.12
CA ALA A 154 -10.26 -4.72 39.14
C ALA A 154 -11.39 -5.28 40.01
N SER A 155 -12.59 -4.70 39.98
CA SER A 155 -13.77 -5.16 40.72
C SER A 155 -14.05 -6.66 40.59
N ASN A 156 -13.70 -7.28 39.47
CA ASN A 156 -13.91 -8.72 39.21
C ASN A 156 -12.62 -9.55 39.24
N ILE A 157 -11.50 -8.98 39.70
CA ILE A 157 -10.21 -9.69 39.80
C ILE A 157 -10.03 -10.15 41.26
N ASP A 158 -9.96 -11.46 41.47
CA ASP A 158 -9.59 -12.05 42.75
C ASP A 158 -8.11 -11.75 43.03
N MET A 159 -7.82 -11.04 44.13
CA MET A 159 -6.48 -10.60 44.55
C MET A 159 -5.90 -11.49 45.66
N SER A 160 -6.47 -12.67 45.92
CA SER A 160 -5.93 -13.65 46.87
C SER A 160 -4.57 -14.18 46.43
N THR A 161 -3.75 -14.64 47.39
CA THR A 161 -2.36 -15.09 47.16
C THR A 161 -2.20 -16.24 46.17
N GLU A 162 -3.28 -16.88 45.73
CA GLU A 162 -3.28 -18.01 44.80
C GLU A 162 -3.70 -17.62 43.36
N SER A 163 -4.12 -16.38 43.10
CA SER A 163 -4.58 -15.97 41.76
C SER A 163 -3.43 -15.47 40.87
N VAL A 164 -3.41 -15.93 39.61
CA VAL A 164 -2.48 -15.46 38.57
C VAL A 164 -3.25 -15.19 37.28
N LEU A 165 -3.19 -13.94 36.81
CA LEU A 165 -3.73 -13.56 35.50
C LEU A 165 -2.79 -14.05 34.40
N SER A 166 -3.29 -14.96 33.56
CA SER A 166 -2.59 -15.41 32.37
C SER A 166 -2.98 -14.53 31.17
N ALA A 167 -2.00 -14.13 30.37
CA ALA A 167 -2.28 -13.43 29.11
C ALA A 167 -3.18 -14.30 28.21
N PRO A 168 -4.15 -13.70 27.48
CA PRO A 168 -4.90 -14.46 26.49
C PRO A 168 -3.92 -15.05 25.49
N LYS A 169 -4.03 -16.35 25.23
CA LYS A 169 -3.26 -17.00 24.17
C LYS A 169 -3.57 -16.24 22.89
N SER A 170 -2.55 -15.76 22.20
CA SER A 170 -2.71 -15.12 20.89
C SER A 170 -3.32 -16.15 19.93
N SER A 171 -4.65 -16.18 19.82
CA SER A 171 -5.29 -16.88 18.72
C SER A 171 -4.89 -16.14 17.44
N GLY A 172 -4.24 -16.88 16.54
CA GLY A 172 -3.83 -16.33 15.25
C GLY A 172 -5.04 -15.80 14.47
N TRP A 173 -4.80 -14.83 13.58
CA TRP A 173 -5.66 -14.41 12.45
C TRP A 173 -7.11 -14.91 12.45
N GLU A 174 -7.89 -14.56 13.47
CA GLU A 174 -9.32 -14.86 13.50
C GLU A 174 -10.07 -13.78 12.72
N THR A 175 -10.86 -14.22 11.74
CA THR A 175 -11.76 -13.40 10.94
C THR A 175 -12.74 -12.64 11.85
N PRO A 176 -12.98 -11.32 11.62
CA PRO A 176 -13.89 -10.56 12.46
C PRO A 176 -15.30 -11.15 12.43
N LYS A 177 -15.80 -11.59 13.59
CA LYS A 177 -17.20 -12.01 13.77
C LYS A 177 -18.10 -10.78 13.57
N PRO A 178 -19.18 -10.86 12.77
CA PRO A 178 -20.07 -9.72 12.55
C PRO A 178 -20.74 -9.30 13.86
N ALA A 179 -20.88 -7.98 14.06
CA ALA A 179 -21.44 -7.36 15.26
C ALA A 179 -22.82 -7.95 15.60
N GLY A 180 -22.88 -8.82 16.62
CA GLY A 180 -24.11 -9.37 17.17
C GLY A 180 -24.91 -8.30 17.91
N GLN A 181 -26.24 -8.41 17.86
CA GLN A 181 -27.13 -7.58 18.68
C GLN A 181 -27.02 -8.04 20.14
N TYR A 182 -26.66 -7.14 21.05
CA TYR A 182 -26.65 -7.43 22.49
C TYR A 182 -28.06 -7.24 23.08
N CYS A 183 -28.44 -8.11 24.01
CA CYS A 183 -29.70 -8.01 24.72
C CYS A 183 -29.71 -6.76 25.61
N THR A 184 -30.66 -5.85 25.41
CA THR A 184 -30.76 -4.62 26.21
C THR A 184 -31.19 -4.83 27.66
N ASN A 185 -31.62 -6.04 28.04
CA ASN A 185 -32.08 -6.36 29.39
C ASN A 185 -31.00 -7.06 30.23
N CYS A 186 -30.26 -8.01 29.64
CA CYS A 186 -29.25 -8.80 30.37
C CYS A 186 -27.82 -8.69 29.81
N GLY A 187 -27.62 -7.99 28.68
CA GLY A 187 -26.30 -7.82 28.04
C GLY A 187 -25.79 -9.02 27.23
N ALA A 188 -26.50 -10.16 27.24
CA ALA A 188 -26.09 -11.35 26.49
C ALA A 188 -26.04 -11.11 24.97
N ASP A 189 -25.02 -11.65 24.30
CA ASP A 189 -24.90 -11.64 22.83
C ASP A 189 -26.02 -12.51 22.23
N MET A 190 -26.92 -11.89 21.48
CA MET A 190 -28.02 -12.60 20.83
C MET A 190 -27.71 -12.95 19.36
N GLY A 191 -26.58 -12.51 18.80
CA GLY A 191 -26.27 -12.65 17.39
C GLY A 191 -27.41 -12.12 16.51
N THR A 192 -28.07 -13.03 15.77
CA THR A 192 -29.25 -12.76 14.94
C THR A 192 -30.56 -13.33 15.52
N ALA A 193 -30.55 -13.79 16.78
CA ALA A 193 -31.70 -14.39 17.43
C ALA A 193 -32.79 -13.36 17.73
N LYS A 194 -34.05 -13.72 17.48
CA LYS A 194 -35.23 -12.89 17.76
C LYS A 194 -35.61 -12.81 19.24
N PHE A 195 -35.10 -13.73 20.06
CA PHE A 195 -35.34 -13.78 21.50
C PHE A 195 -34.01 -14.08 22.20
N CYS A 196 -33.80 -13.45 23.35
CA CYS A 196 -32.61 -13.69 24.16
C CYS A 196 -32.64 -15.12 24.72
N PRO A 197 -31.60 -15.94 24.48
CA PRO A 197 -31.55 -17.31 25.00
C PRO A 197 -31.42 -17.37 26.53
N GLU A 198 -30.89 -16.31 27.16
CA GLU A 198 -30.64 -16.28 28.61
C GLU A 198 -31.83 -15.74 29.41
N CYS A 199 -32.51 -14.71 28.92
CA CYS A 199 -33.58 -14.05 29.67
C CYS A 199 -34.96 -14.10 28.99
N GLY A 200 -35.08 -14.76 27.84
CA GLY A 200 -36.32 -14.90 27.07
C GLY A 200 -36.90 -13.60 26.50
N THR A 201 -36.25 -12.45 26.75
CA THR A 201 -36.73 -11.15 26.29
C THR A 201 -36.60 -11.06 24.77
N ALA A 202 -37.69 -10.67 24.09
CA ALA A 202 -37.67 -10.48 22.64
C ALA A 202 -36.65 -9.40 22.25
N ALA A 203 -35.79 -9.71 21.28
CA ALA A 203 -34.92 -8.72 20.68
C ALA A 203 -35.80 -7.61 20.10
N LYS A 204 -35.45 -6.34 20.33
CA LYS A 204 -36.10 -5.25 19.60
C LYS A 204 -35.82 -5.48 18.11
N ALA A 205 -36.81 -5.98 17.39
CA ALA A 205 -36.79 -6.05 15.95
C ALA A 205 -36.39 -4.66 15.44
N ALA A 206 -35.42 -4.61 14.52
CA ALA A 206 -34.97 -3.39 13.87
C ALA A 206 -36.18 -2.49 13.60
N ALA A 207 -36.16 -1.29 14.18
CA ALA A 207 -37.28 -0.38 14.19
C ALA A 207 -37.84 -0.26 12.77
N LYS A 208 -39.12 -0.62 12.60
CA LYS A 208 -39.83 -0.36 11.34
C LYS A 208 -39.75 1.16 11.10
N PRO A 209 -39.36 1.62 9.89
CA PRO A 209 -39.29 3.03 9.61
C PRO A 209 -40.69 3.65 9.79
N GLY A 210 -40.82 4.56 10.76
CA GLY A 210 -42.01 5.37 10.93
C GLY A 210 -42.06 6.47 9.87
N CYS A 211 -43.25 6.85 9.40
CA CYS A 211 -43.39 8.01 8.55
C CYS A 211 -43.01 9.27 9.33
N SER A 212 -42.03 10.02 8.86
CA SER A 212 -41.55 11.26 9.50
C SER A 212 -42.57 12.40 9.53
N ASN A 213 -43.69 12.29 8.81
CA ASN A 213 -44.73 13.33 8.78
C ASN A 213 -45.94 13.00 9.68
N CYS A 214 -46.47 11.78 9.62
CA CYS A 214 -47.65 11.40 10.40
C CYS A 214 -47.37 10.43 11.57
N GLY A 215 -46.15 9.94 11.71
CA GLY A 215 -45.76 8.98 12.76
C GLY A 215 -46.32 7.56 12.58
N ALA A 216 -47.13 7.31 11.54
CA ALA A 216 -47.68 5.98 11.27
C ALA A 216 -46.55 4.98 10.94
N THR A 217 -46.69 3.75 11.43
CA THR A 217 -45.72 2.67 11.17
C THR A 217 -45.88 2.19 9.74
N VAL A 218 -44.85 2.33 8.91
CA VAL A 218 -44.94 1.99 7.48
C VAL A 218 -44.28 0.64 7.21
N PRO A 219 -44.89 -0.25 6.41
CA PRO A 219 -44.26 -1.48 5.97
C PRO A 219 -42.96 -1.20 5.20
N SER A 220 -41.92 -1.98 5.46
CA SER A 220 -40.62 -1.83 4.80
C SER A 220 -40.73 -2.05 3.29
N GLY A 221 -40.35 -1.05 2.48
CA GLY A 221 -40.31 -1.14 1.01
C GLY A 221 -41.31 -0.27 0.25
N THR A 222 -42.17 0.50 0.92
CA THR A 222 -43.10 1.43 0.25
C THR A 222 -42.46 2.81 0.05
N LYS A 223 -42.60 3.37 -1.15
CA LYS A 223 -42.12 4.73 -1.48
C LYS A 223 -43.04 5.84 -0.95
N PHE A 224 -44.26 5.48 -0.56
CA PHE A 224 -45.28 6.42 -0.07
C PHE A 224 -45.93 5.85 1.20
N CYS A 225 -46.28 6.75 2.13
CA CYS A 225 -47.03 6.42 3.32
C CYS A 225 -48.50 6.16 2.97
N PRO A 226 -49.09 5.00 3.33
CA PRO A 226 -50.47 4.67 3.03
C PRO A 226 -51.50 5.51 3.82
N GLU A 227 -51.09 6.08 4.95
CA GLU A 227 -51.99 6.86 5.82
C GLU A 227 -52.03 8.35 5.47
N CYS A 228 -50.91 8.91 5.01
CA CYS A 228 -50.81 10.36 4.75
C CYS A 228 -50.31 10.72 3.35
N GLY A 229 -50.10 9.73 2.46
CA GLY A 229 -49.67 9.92 1.07
C GLY A 229 -48.24 10.44 0.89
N ASN A 230 -47.50 10.71 1.97
CA ASN A 230 -46.22 11.40 1.88
C ASN A 230 -45.10 10.48 1.39
N HIS A 231 -44.20 11.01 0.56
CA HIS A 231 -43.11 10.22 -0.02
C HIS A 231 -42.04 9.94 1.04
N LEU A 232 -41.72 8.67 1.24
CA LEU A 232 -40.69 8.22 2.16
C LEU A 232 -39.39 8.11 1.37
N SER A 233 -38.55 9.13 1.47
CA SER A 233 -37.16 9.04 1.01
C SER A 233 -36.44 8.03 1.89
N ARG A 234 -35.98 6.95 1.25
CA ARG A 234 -35.16 5.89 1.84
C ARG A 234 -33.92 6.46 2.50
#